data_AF-A0A9X6U8I3-F1
#
_entry.id   AF-A0A9X6U8I3-F1
#
_cell.length_a   1.000
_cell.length_b   1.000
_cell.length_c   1.000
_cell.angle_alpha   90.00
_cell.angle_beta   90.00
_cell.angle_gamma   90.00
#
_symmetry.space_group_name_H-M   'P 1'
#
loop_
_entity.id
_entity.type
_entity.pdbx_description
1 polymer ?
#
loop_
_entity_poly.entity_id
_entity_poly.type
_entity_poly.pdbx_seq_one_letter_code
_entity_poly.pdbx_strand_id
1 'polypeptide(L)'
;MQDKNEKRIEELVSIALEIILPYRLTGPTGSTGSIVTTNSMFANNTLGGPISVILGGTNIPLSNNQSLGNFTVNASNDIFTIPVTRRYYLTYQVNTTTALLAGTRLLLNASTPLPGSIFSPAISTSNYNNNLIAGNTISLQLFGVLSIVNLVGGGSTGASLTIIRID
;
A
#
# COMPACT_ATOMS: atom_id res chain seq x y z
N MET A 1 27.14 -44.59 -57.48
CA MET A 1 28.26 -44.09 -56.66
C MET A 1 28.13 -42.58 -56.71
N GLN A 2 27.81 -41.92 -55.60
CA GLN A 2 27.67 -40.45 -55.59
C GLN A 2 29.02 -39.84 -56.00
N ASP A 3 29.02 -38.88 -56.93
CA ASP A 3 30.26 -38.22 -57.34
C ASP A 3 30.90 -37.57 -56.11
N LYS A 4 32.21 -37.79 -55.95
CA LYS A 4 33.01 -37.22 -54.85
C LYS A 4 32.87 -35.70 -54.79
N ASN A 5 32.56 -35.07 -55.92
CA ASN A 5 32.34 -33.64 -56.02
C ASN A 5 31.00 -33.19 -55.42
N GLU A 6 29.91 -33.93 -55.67
CA GLU A 6 28.59 -33.65 -55.08
C GLU A 6 28.64 -33.78 -53.55
N LYS A 7 29.35 -34.79 -53.04
CA LYS A 7 29.52 -34.97 -51.59
C LYS A 7 30.23 -33.78 -50.93
N ARG A 8 31.21 -33.17 -51.61
CA ARG A 8 31.90 -31.97 -51.10
C ARG A 8 31.01 -30.73 -51.18
N ILE A 9 30.14 -30.64 -52.18
CA ILE A 9 29.21 -29.51 -52.31
C ILE A 9 28.17 -29.56 -51.19
N GLU A 10 27.60 -30.74 -50.88
CA GLU A 10 26.66 -30.92 -49.77
C GLU A 10 27.30 -30.59 -48.41
N GLU A 11 28.55 -31.00 -48.20
CA GLU A 11 29.30 -30.68 -46.97
C GLU A 11 29.56 -29.16 -46.84
N LEU A 12 29.91 -28.50 -47.95
CA LEU A 12 30.12 -27.05 -47.97
C LEU A 12 28.80 -26.27 -47.80
N VAL A 13 27.69 -26.76 -48.35
CA VAL A 13 26.36 -26.17 -48.18
C VAL A 13 25.87 -26.35 -46.74
N SER A 14 26.12 -27.49 -46.10
CA SER A 14 25.82 -27.71 -44.68
C SER A 14 26.60 -26.76 -43.77
N ILE A 15 27.90 -26.57 -44.03
CA ILE A 15 28.75 -25.64 -43.28
C ILE A 15 28.29 -24.19 -43.48
N ALA A 16 27.93 -23.81 -44.72
CA ALA A 16 27.42 -22.46 -45.01
C ALA A 16 26.08 -22.19 -44.31
N LEU A 17 25.21 -23.19 -44.18
CA LEU A 17 23.91 -23.04 -43.52
C LEU A 17 24.05 -22.87 -41.99
N GLU A 18 25.06 -23.46 -41.36
CA GLU A 18 25.40 -23.24 -39.94
C GLU A 18 25.95 -21.82 -39.69
N ILE A 19 26.67 -21.24 -40.66
CA ILE A 19 27.26 -19.89 -40.55
C ILE A 19 26.22 -18.78 -40.85
N ILE A 20 25.23 -19.05 -41.71
CA ILE A 20 24.25 -18.06 -42.22
C ILE A 20 22.98 -17.97 -41.36
N LEU A 21 22.81 -18.80 -40.32
CA LEU A 21 21.72 -18.67 -39.35
C LEU A 21 22.19 -17.91 -38.09
N PRO A 22 22.17 -16.56 -38.04
CA PRO A 22 22.37 -15.82 -36.79
C PRO A 22 21.07 -15.87 -35.97
N TYR A 23 20.64 -17.07 -35.59
CA TYR A 23 19.50 -17.25 -34.71
C TYR A 23 19.96 -17.03 -33.26
N ARG A 24 19.95 -15.75 -32.89
CA ARG A 24 19.54 -15.21 -31.59
C ARG A 24 19.79 -16.11 -30.37
N LEU A 25 21.03 -16.13 -29.87
CA LEU A 25 21.23 -16.31 -28.44
C LEU A 25 20.73 -15.04 -27.73
N THR A 26 19.43 -14.99 -27.45
CA THR A 26 18.96 -14.18 -26.33
C THR A 26 19.68 -14.71 -25.10
N GLY A 27 20.49 -13.88 -24.44
CA GLY A 27 21.14 -14.26 -23.19
C GLY A 27 20.11 -14.76 -22.17
N PRO A 28 20.51 -15.55 -21.15
CA PRO A 28 19.55 -16.02 -20.15
C PRO A 28 18.80 -14.81 -19.59
N THR A 29 17.47 -14.89 -19.58
CA THR A 29 16.65 -13.93 -18.84
C THR A 29 17.19 -13.86 -17.42
N GLY A 30 17.56 -12.66 -16.97
CA GLY A 30 18.01 -12.46 -15.59
C GLY A 30 16.95 -12.98 -14.61
N SER A 31 17.37 -13.37 -13.40
CA SER A 31 16.41 -13.78 -12.36
C SER A 31 15.31 -12.73 -12.24
N THR A 32 14.04 -13.14 -12.30
CA THR A 32 12.92 -12.26 -11.97
C THR A 32 13.21 -11.64 -10.61
N GLY A 33 13.34 -10.31 -10.57
CA GLY A 33 13.56 -9.59 -9.31
C GLY A 33 12.43 -9.90 -8.33
N SER A 34 12.76 -9.97 -7.03
CA SER A 34 11.73 -10.14 -6.00
C SER A 34 10.77 -8.94 -6.06
N ILE A 35 9.49 -9.21 -6.27
CA ILE A 35 8.46 -8.17 -6.36
C ILE A 35 8.08 -7.78 -4.92
N VAL A 36 8.59 -6.66 -4.43
CA VAL A 36 8.38 -6.23 -3.04
C VAL A 36 7.01 -5.54 -2.83
N THR A 37 6.38 -5.10 -3.93
CA THR A 37 5.09 -4.38 -3.92
C THR A 37 3.85 -5.28 -3.74
N THR A 38 4.00 -6.61 -3.66
CA THR A 38 2.87 -7.53 -3.44
C THR A 38 2.18 -7.31 -2.07
N ASN A 39 2.86 -6.66 -1.12
CA ASN A 39 2.31 -6.36 0.20
C ASN A 39 1.92 -4.88 0.30
N SER A 40 0.78 -4.52 -0.28
CA SER A 40 0.13 -3.23 -0.02
C SER A 40 -1.31 -3.43 0.43
N MET A 41 -1.83 -2.44 1.15
CA MET A 41 -3.24 -2.32 1.45
C MET A 41 -3.74 -0.88 1.31
N PHE A 42 -5.03 -0.77 1.03
CA PHE A 42 -5.80 0.44 1.01
C PHE A 42 -7.14 0.19 1.69
N ALA A 43 -7.60 1.14 2.49
CA ALA A 43 -8.94 1.13 3.06
C ALA A 43 -9.44 2.56 3.24
N ASN A 44 -10.73 2.78 3.07
CA ASN A 44 -11.33 4.11 3.25
C ASN A 44 -12.73 4.06 3.89
N ASN A 45 -13.18 5.24 4.30
CA ASN A 45 -14.54 5.54 4.70
C ASN A 45 -15.09 6.60 3.75
N THR A 46 -16.04 6.20 2.90
CA THR A 46 -16.74 7.08 1.92
C THR A 46 -18.21 7.30 2.26
N LEU A 47 -18.74 6.54 3.21
CA LEU A 47 -20.05 6.78 3.79
C LEU A 47 -20.06 8.03 4.68
N GLY A 48 -18.92 8.33 5.32
CA GLY A 48 -18.77 9.39 6.31
C GLY A 48 -19.43 8.99 7.64
N GLY A 49 -19.99 10.00 8.32
CA GLY A 49 -20.78 9.80 9.53
C GLY A 49 -20.05 10.17 10.84
N PRO A 50 -20.77 10.07 11.97
CA PRO A 50 -20.27 10.53 13.26
C PRO A 50 -19.28 9.55 13.89
N ILE A 51 -18.15 10.07 14.36
CA ILE A 51 -17.19 9.39 15.24
C ILE A 51 -17.28 10.06 16.61
N SER A 52 -17.67 9.30 17.63
CA SER A 52 -17.69 9.79 19.01
C SER A 52 -16.27 9.78 19.57
N VAL A 53 -15.62 10.94 19.65
CA VAL A 53 -14.21 11.05 20.07
C VAL A 53 -14.13 11.24 21.57
N ILE A 54 -13.39 10.35 22.24
CA ILE A 54 -13.02 10.49 23.64
C ILE A 54 -11.63 11.11 23.78
N LEU A 55 -11.25 11.55 24.99
CA LEU A 55 -9.98 12.25 25.21
C LEU A 55 -8.75 11.39 24.84
N GLY A 56 -8.82 10.08 25.13
CA GLY A 56 -7.83 9.07 24.73
C GLY A 56 -7.85 8.72 23.24
N GLY A 57 -8.83 9.25 22.50
CA GLY A 57 -9.08 9.06 21.08
C GLY A 57 -10.01 7.89 20.75
N THR A 58 -10.52 7.91 19.52
CA THR A 58 -11.42 6.90 18.94
C THR A 58 -10.93 6.51 17.55
N ASN A 59 -10.82 5.20 17.30
CA ASN A 59 -10.39 4.69 16.00
C ASN A 59 -11.43 5.02 14.92
N ILE A 60 -10.96 5.20 13.70
CA ILE A 60 -11.81 5.48 12.54
C ILE A 60 -12.03 4.18 11.76
N PRO A 61 -13.28 3.69 11.64
CA PRO A 61 -13.60 2.56 10.78
C PRO A 61 -13.41 2.91 9.30
N LEU A 62 -12.68 2.07 8.57
CA LEU A 62 -12.40 2.21 7.13
C LEU A 62 -13.02 1.04 6.35
N SER A 63 -14.34 0.92 6.40
CA SER A 63 -15.08 -0.28 5.98
C SER A 63 -15.46 -0.37 4.50
N ASN A 64 -15.15 0.63 3.67
CA ASN A 64 -15.74 0.74 2.32
C ASN A 64 -14.88 0.08 1.22
N ASN A 65 -13.99 0.81 0.57
CA ASN A 65 -13.20 0.33 -0.55
C ASN A 65 -11.91 -0.33 -0.06
N GLN A 66 -12.02 -1.49 0.60
CA GLN A 66 -10.87 -2.21 1.11
C GLN A 66 -10.18 -3.05 0.02
N SER A 67 -8.87 -2.86 -0.13
CA SER A 67 -7.96 -3.73 -0.86
C SER A 67 -6.87 -4.15 0.13
N LEU A 68 -6.96 -5.35 0.69
CA LEU A 68 -6.14 -5.73 1.84
C LEU A 68 -4.88 -6.52 1.48
N GLY A 69 -4.76 -7.05 0.28
CA GLY A 69 -3.65 -7.96 -0.06
C GLY A 69 -3.57 -9.11 0.95
N ASN A 70 -2.46 -9.20 1.70
CA ASN A 70 -2.24 -10.15 2.78
C ASN A 70 -2.40 -9.58 4.20
N PHE A 71 -2.84 -8.33 4.32
CA PHE A 71 -3.20 -7.73 5.60
C PHE A 71 -4.57 -8.26 6.05
N THR A 72 -4.79 -8.23 7.36
CA THR A 72 -6.11 -8.56 7.93
C THR A 72 -6.69 -7.36 8.65
N VAL A 73 -8.01 -7.30 8.73
CA VAL A 73 -8.74 -6.26 9.45
C VAL A 73 -9.66 -6.90 10.49
N ASN A 74 -9.84 -6.25 11.63
CA ASN A 74 -10.79 -6.70 12.64
C ASN A 74 -12.27 -6.50 12.20
N ALA A 75 -13.22 -7.07 12.95
CA ALA A 75 -14.65 -6.97 12.65
C ALA A 75 -15.18 -5.53 12.63
N SER A 76 -14.57 -4.62 13.40
CA SER A 76 -14.92 -3.19 13.45
C SER A 76 -14.32 -2.37 12.31
N ASN A 77 -13.50 -2.98 11.43
CA ASN A 77 -12.85 -2.33 10.28
C ASN A 77 -11.92 -1.16 10.63
N ASP A 78 -11.35 -1.16 11.83
CA ASP A 78 -10.58 -0.03 12.37
C ASP A 78 -9.17 -0.40 12.84
N ILE A 79 -8.84 -1.71 12.90
CA ILE A 79 -7.49 -2.22 13.22
C ILE A 79 -6.99 -3.08 12.05
N PHE A 80 -5.87 -2.67 11.44
CA PHE A 80 -5.25 -3.35 10.31
C PHE A 80 -3.93 -4.02 10.73
N THR A 81 -3.91 -5.35 10.64
CA THR A 81 -2.78 -6.17 11.05
C THR A 81 -1.83 -6.38 9.88
N ILE A 82 -0.57 -6.04 10.13
CA ILE A 82 0.52 -6.26 9.17
C ILE A 82 0.96 -7.73 9.28
N PRO A 83 1.01 -8.47 8.16
CA PRO A 83 1.29 -9.92 8.19
C PRO A 83 2.74 -10.26 8.56
N VAL A 84 3.69 -9.36 8.27
CA VAL A 84 5.12 -9.54 8.58
C VAL A 84 5.70 -8.21 9.05
N THR A 85 6.38 -8.19 10.20
CA THR A 85 7.09 -7.00 10.68
C THR A 85 8.27 -6.67 9.75
N ARG A 86 8.13 -5.58 8.99
CA ARG A 86 9.08 -5.07 7.96
C ARG A 86 8.99 -3.53 7.92
N ARG A 87 9.54 -2.87 6.91
CA ARG A 87 9.31 -1.42 6.70
C ARG A 87 8.18 -1.20 5.72
N TYR A 88 7.28 -0.32 6.12
CA TYR A 88 6.11 0.07 5.36
C TYR A 88 6.07 1.59 5.25
N TYR A 89 5.72 2.09 4.07
CA TYR A 89 5.26 3.44 3.85
C TYR A 89 3.78 3.52 4.19
N LEU A 90 3.43 4.46 5.08
CA LEU A 90 2.08 4.69 5.55
C LEU A 90 1.67 6.10 5.14
N THR A 91 0.46 6.25 4.64
CA THR A 91 -0.17 7.56 4.46
C THR A 91 -1.62 7.49 4.86
N TYR A 92 -2.11 8.54 5.50
CA TYR A 92 -3.53 8.66 5.83
C TYR A 92 -4.06 10.03 5.46
N GLN A 93 -5.37 10.09 5.30
CA GLN A 93 -6.13 11.33 5.21
C GLN A 93 -7.40 11.22 6.05
N VAL A 94 -7.82 12.31 6.68
CA VAL A 94 -9.12 12.46 7.33
C VAL A 94 -9.70 13.81 6.93
N ASN A 95 -10.95 13.81 6.47
CA ASN A 95 -11.71 14.99 6.09
C ASN A 95 -12.98 15.04 6.93
N THR A 96 -13.17 16.13 7.66
CA THR A 96 -14.33 16.36 8.53
C THR A 96 -15.26 17.40 7.91
N THR A 97 -16.56 17.34 8.21
CA THR A 97 -17.55 18.30 7.67
C THR A 97 -17.41 19.70 8.27
N THR A 98 -16.77 19.81 9.42
CA THR A 98 -16.51 21.07 10.14
C THR A 98 -15.04 21.14 10.54
N ALA A 99 -14.52 22.35 10.67
CA ALA A 99 -13.17 22.57 11.17
C ALA A 99 -13.14 22.38 12.69
N LEU A 100 -12.21 21.57 13.19
CA LEU A 100 -12.11 21.18 14.59
C LEU A 100 -10.66 21.25 15.07
N LEU A 101 -10.47 21.32 16.39
CA LEU A 101 -9.16 21.17 17.05
C LEU A 101 -8.82 19.71 17.36
N ALA A 102 -9.52 18.76 16.73
CA ALA A 102 -9.27 17.33 16.90
C ALA A 102 -7.89 16.99 16.36
N GLY A 103 -7.12 16.18 17.08
CA GLY A 103 -5.89 15.60 16.57
C GLY A 103 -6.15 14.33 15.78
N THR A 104 -5.23 13.96 14.89
CA THR A 104 -5.17 12.63 14.26
C THR A 104 -3.84 11.96 14.56
N ARG A 105 -3.84 10.63 14.67
CA ARG A 105 -2.60 9.84 14.83
C ARG A 105 -2.81 8.42 14.34
N LEU A 106 -1.69 7.76 14.03
CA LEU A 106 -1.65 6.31 13.86
C LEU A 106 -1.22 5.65 15.18
N LEU A 107 -1.81 4.50 15.50
CA LEU A 107 -1.40 3.68 16.64
C LEU A 107 -0.72 2.40 16.16
N LEU A 108 0.44 2.11 16.72
CA LEU A 108 1.11 0.82 16.63
C LEU A 108 0.42 -0.17 17.58
N ASN A 109 0.08 -1.37 17.08
CA ASN A 109 -0.56 -2.43 17.87
C ASN A 109 -1.79 -1.92 18.68
N ALA A 110 -2.58 -1.04 18.05
CA ALA A 110 -3.81 -0.44 18.59
C ALA A 110 -3.68 0.37 19.90
N SER A 111 -2.46 0.60 20.41
CA SER A 111 -2.27 1.21 21.74
C SER A 111 -1.16 2.26 21.80
N THR A 112 -0.08 2.10 21.03
CA THR A 112 1.09 2.97 21.13
C THR A 112 1.07 4.02 20.02
N PRO A 113 0.95 5.33 20.32
CA PRO A 113 1.02 6.36 19.30
C PRO A 113 2.31 6.28 18.50
N LEU A 114 2.20 6.27 17.18
CA LEU A 114 3.33 6.19 16.27
C LEU A 114 3.95 7.58 16.11
N PRO A 115 5.22 7.80 16.55
CA PRO A 115 5.87 9.09 16.40
C PRO A 115 5.92 9.53 14.94
N GLY A 116 5.78 10.83 14.70
CA GLY A 116 5.71 11.39 13.34
C GLY A 116 4.32 11.32 12.70
N SER A 117 3.41 10.46 13.18
CA SER A 117 2.00 10.43 12.71
C SER A 117 1.08 11.40 13.45
N ILE A 118 1.49 11.86 14.64
CA ILE A 118 0.66 12.70 15.50
C ILE A 118 0.55 14.09 14.91
N PHE A 119 -0.66 14.47 14.53
CA PHE A 119 -0.99 15.81 14.08
C PHE A 119 -2.06 16.40 15.02
N SER A 120 -1.69 17.44 15.76
CA SER A 120 -2.60 18.18 16.63
C SER A 120 -2.64 19.64 16.15
N PRO A 121 -3.76 20.09 15.57
CA PRO A 121 -3.83 21.41 14.97
C PRO A 121 -3.92 22.51 16.06
N ALA A 122 -3.17 23.59 15.87
CA ALA A 122 -3.28 24.80 16.71
C ALA A 122 -4.48 25.70 16.33
N ILE A 123 -4.95 25.56 15.09
CA ILE A 123 -6.09 26.28 14.51
C ILE A 123 -7.04 25.23 13.95
N SER A 124 -8.34 25.42 14.14
CA SER A 124 -9.32 24.43 13.69
C SER A 124 -9.17 24.13 12.19
N THR A 125 -9.13 22.84 11.87
CA THR A 125 -8.99 22.36 10.48
C THR A 125 -9.99 21.24 10.20
N SER A 126 -10.35 21.09 8.93
CA SER A 126 -11.21 20.02 8.44
C SER A 126 -10.44 18.97 7.63
N ASN A 127 -9.15 19.17 7.38
CA ASN A 127 -8.33 18.29 6.57
C ASN A 127 -7.08 17.92 7.34
N TYR A 128 -6.85 16.62 7.46
CA TYR A 128 -5.75 16.02 8.20
C TYR A 128 -5.06 15.03 7.26
N ASN A 129 -3.75 15.11 7.12
CA ASN A 129 -2.98 14.15 6.33
C ASN A 129 -1.57 14.05 6.88
N ASN A 130 -0.98 12.87 6.74
CA ASN A 130 0.40 12.62 7.13
C ASN A 130 0.94 11.38 6.42
N ASN A 131 2.25 11.33 6.22
CA ASN A 131 2.97 10.20 5.65
C ASN A 131 4.24 9.87 6.45
N LEU A 132 4.51 8.58 6.66
CA LEU A 132 5.66 8.13 7.43
C LEU A 132 6.06 6.68 7.15
N ILE A 133 7.16 6.23 7.75
CA ILE A 133 7.62 4.84 7.70
C ILE A 133 7.38 4.16 9.06
N ALA A 134 6.84 2.95 9.05
CA ALA A 134 6.57 2.15 10.25
C ALA A 134 6.74 0.66 9.99
N GLY A 135 6.62 -0.19 11.03
CA GLY A 135 6.84 -1.63 10.87
C GLY A 135 5.90 -2.63 11.53
N ASN A 136 4.86 -2.22 12.25
CA ASN A 136 3.85 -3.15 12.79
C ASN A 136 2.42 -2.67 12.55
N THR A 137 1.43 -3.43 13.04
CA THR A 137 -0.03 -3.19 13.01
C THR A 137 -0.42 -1.74 13.26
N ILE A 138 -1.39 -1.23 12.48
CA ILE A 138 -1.78 0.17 12.43
C ILE A 138 -3.29 0.36 12.58
N SER A 139 -3.69 1.33 13.40
CA SER A 139 -5.03 1.93 13.36
C SER A 139 -4.94 3.45 13.20
N LEU A 140 -5.93 4.06 12.56
CA LEU A 140 -6.07 5.51 12.42
C LEU A 140 -7.07 6.05 13.45
N GLN A 141 -6.70 7.11 14.16
CA GLN A 141 -7.45 7.60 15.31
C GLN A 141 -7.65 9.12 15.27
N LEU A 142 -8.84 9.59 15.69
CA LEU A 142 -9.08 10.97 16.13
C LEU A 142 -8.85 11.06 17.65
N PHE A 143 -8.24 12.13 18.16
CA PHE A 143 -7.97 12.28 19.60
C PHE A 143 -7.97 13.74 20.05
N GLY A 144 -7.85 13.98 21.37
CA GLY A 144 -7.59 15.31 21.93
C GLY A 144 -8.82 16.21 22.05
N VAL A 145 -10.01 15.74 21.65
CA VAL A 145 -11.28 16.44 21.82
C VAL A 145 -12.34 15.50 22.40
N LEU A 146 -13.32 16.08 23.09
CA LEU A 146 -14.51 15.37 23.57
C LEU A 146 -15.73 15.85 22.77
N SER A 147 -15.92 15.28 21.59
CA SER A 147 -16.95 15.72 20.65
C SER A 147 -17.34 14.61 19.68
N ILE A 148 -18.48 14.78 19.04
CA ILE A 148 -18.82 14.04 17.82
C ILE A 148 -18.10 14.73 16.66
N VAL A 149 -17.29 13.97 15.93
CA VAL A 149 -16.61 14.41 14.71
C VAL A 149 -17.31 13.77 13.52
N ASN A 150 -17.87 14.58 12.62
CA ASN A 150 -18.53 14.08 11.42
C ASN A 150 -17.53 14.01 10.27
N LEU A 151 -17.31 12.81 9.75
CA LEU A 151 -16.51 12.61 8.54
C LEU A 151 -17.30 13.02 7.30
N VAL A 152 -16.61 13.60 6.32
CA VAL A 152 -17.16 13.85 4.99
C VAL A 152 -17.59 12.50 4.39
N GLY A 153 -18.71 12.49 3.65
CA GLY A 153 -19.26 11.27 3.07
C GLY A 153 -19.99 11.53 1.75
N GLY A 154 -20.92 10.64 1.38
CA GLY A 154 -21.69 10.78 0.15
C GLY A 154 -20.88 10.52 -1.12
N GLY A 155 -19.93 9.58 -1.06
CA GLY A 155 -19.04 9.23 -2.17
C GLY A 155 -17.70 9.97 -2.17
N SER A 156 -17.54 10.97 -1.31
CA SER A 156 -16.24 11.60 -1.00
C SER A 156 -15.48 10.79 0.05
N THR A 157 -14.15 10.89 0.08
CA THR A 157 -13.32 10.21 1.09
C THR A 157 -13.38 10.98 2.42
N GLY A 158 -14.02 10.41 3.43
CA GLY A 158 -14.02 10.92 4.81
C GLY A 158 -12.76 10.55 5.57
N ALA A 159 -12.26 9.33 5.38
CA ALA A 159 -10.95 8.93 5.87
C ALA A 159 -10.35 7.84 4.98
N SER A 160 -9.02 7.76 4.90
CA SER A 160 -8.33 6.71 4.18
C SER A 160 -6.99 6.38 4.82
N LEU A 161 -6.55 5.14 4.59
CA LEU A 161 -5.26 4.62 4.99
C LEU A 161 -4.69 3.79 3.84
N THR A 162 -3.44 4.08 3.50
CA THR A 162 -2.66 3.29 2.54
C THR A 162 -1.39 2.82 3.24
N ILE A 163 -1.05 1.54 3.08
CA ILE A 163 0.17 0.95 3.60
C ILE A 163 0.85 0.19 2.47
N ILE A 164 2.13 0.46 2.21
CA ILE A 164 2.91 -0.16 1.14
C ILE A 164 4.21 -0.67 1.71
N ARG A 165 4.52 -1.96 1.53
CA ARG A 165 5.82 -2.52 1.91
C ARG A 165 6.93 -1.97 1.00
N ILE A 166 8.07 -1.60 1.60
CA ILE A 166 9.19 -0.98 0.87
C ILE A 166 10.52 -1.75 0.95
N ASP A 167 10.57 -2.88 1.65
CA ASP A 167 11.78 -3.73 1.79
C ASP A 167 11.50 -5.23 2.05
#